data_AF-A0A822ABC5-F1
#
_entry.id   AF-A0A822ABC5-F1
#
_cell.length_a   1.000
_cell.length_b   1.000
_cell.length_c   1.000
_cell.angle_alpha   90.00
_cell.angle_beta   90.00
_cell.angle_gamma   90.00
#
_symmetry.space_group_name_H-M   'P 1'
#
loop_
_entity.id
_entity.type
_entity.pdbx_description
1 polymer ?
#
loop_
_entity_poly.entity_id
_entity_poly.type
_entity_poly.pdbx_seq_one_letter_code
_entity_poly.pdbx_strand_id
1 'polypeptide(L)'
;VPLMSKSASSSKSASTTTPNQTKTQAEIDEEESFQLALAISQSEANEKERQKKALTQKYAMSTFVSAPTNISENNNQCTELNKYIERGQQEQQNRHKELIPQMPEQTDNFISDQEIDQFTSLVTDHINNFKFRMLSNQQRNRNITTDTAVQSVFVMLQHLHPELHRFMQLLEDKRAHYENLQDKLTQLKDAREALNALRTEHYERKQQDALERERQRQIQLAQKLDFMRQKKQVNSFTILLYKKKLYFNMKSYKLNR
;
A
#
# COMPACT_ATOMS: atom_id res chain seq x y z
N VAL A 1 33.13 14.77 36.33
CA VAL A 1 33.25 14.37 37.75
C VAL A 1 32.21 13.30 38.02
N PRO A 2 32.63 12.10 38.46
CA PRO A 2 31.85 10.86 38.50
C PRO A 2 31.35 10.50 39.92
N LEU A 3 30.45 9.53 40.04
CA LEU A 3 30.15 8.70 41.23
C LEU A 3 29.58 7.36 40.70
N MET A 4 30.31 6.22 40.70
CA MET A 4 30.54 5.26 41.81
C MET A 4 29.23 4.90 42.53
N SER A 5 28.83 3.65 42.83
CA SER A 5 29.46 2.33 43.04
C SER A 5 28.30 1.34 43.35
N LYS A 6 28.36 0.02 43.08
CA LYS A 6 28.67 -1.10 44.03
C LYS A 6 28.20 -2.43 43.36
N SER A 7 29.07 -3.43 43.11
CA SER A 7 29.37 -4.64 43.93
C SER A 7 28.15 -5.54 44.22
N ALA A 8 28.14 -6.87 44.21
CA ALA A 8 29.06 -7.99 43.98
C ALA A 8 28.13 -9.25 43.90
N SER A 9 28.49 -10.39 43.29
CA SER A 9 29.02 -11.52 44.07
C SER A 9 29.52 -12.63 43.15
N SER A 10 30.57 -13.27 43.64
CA SER A 10 31.26 -14.42 43.08
C SER A 10 30.51 -15.73 43.30
N SER A 11 30.74 -16.68 42.41
CA SER A 11 31.15 -18.03 42.84
C SER A 11 32.06 -18.67 41.78
N LYS A 12 33.34 -18.73 42.13
CA LYS A 12 34.32 -19.66 41.57
C LYS A 12 34.03 -21.04 42.17
N SER A 13 33.93 -22.06 41.33
CA SER A 13 34.29 -23.42 41.69
C SER A 13 35.39 -23.88 40.74
N ALA A 14 36.54 -24.17 41.32
CA ALA A 14 37.69 -24.74 40.65
C ALA A 14 37.85 -26.20 41.07
N SER A 15 37.96 -27.07 40.09
CA SER A 15 38.65 -28.36 40.09
C SER A 15 38.64 -28.87 38.64
N THR A 16 39.55 -29.64 38.06
CA THR A 16 40.95 -30.01 38.27
C THR A 16 41.38 -30.66 36.93
N THR A 17 42.48 -30.17 36.34
CA THR A 17 43.50 -30.87 35.52
C THR A 17 43.16 -32.20 34.78
N THR A 18 43.06 -32.12 33.44
CA THR A 18 43.48 -32.99 32.28
C THR A 18 44.07 -34.40 32.48
N PRO A 19 44.27 -35.26 31.43
CA PRO A 19 43.60 -35.41 30.10
C PRO A 19 43.35 -36.90 29.72
N ASN A 20 42.29 -37.23 28.95
CA ASN A 20 42.37 -38.22 27.86
C ASN A 20 41.08 -38.36 27.06
N GLN A 21 41.27 -38.77 25.81
CA GLN A 21 40.36 -38.71 24.68
C GLN A 21 39.19 -39.70 24.77
N THR A 22 37.99 -39.20 24.46
CA THR A 22 37.08 -39.74 23.41
C THR A 22 35.91 -38.77 23.27
N LYS A 23 36.08 -37.69 22.47
CA LYS A 23 34.92 -36.94 21.96
C LYS A 23 34.10 -37.91 21.10
N THR A 24 32.83 -38.10 21.44
CA THR A 24 31.94 -38.96 20.66
C THR A 24 31.78 -38.35 19.27
N GLN A 25 31.75 -39.15 18.20
CA GLN A 25 31.65 -38.66 16.81
C GLN A 25 30.49 -37.66 16.59
N ALA A 26 29.40 -37.79 17.36
CA ALA A 26 28.27 -36.87 17.34
C ALA A 26 28.64 -35.44 17.81
N GLU A 27 29.53 -35.32 18.78
CA GLU A 27 29.97 -34.03 19.34
C GLU A 27 30.92 -33.30 18.39
N ILE A 28 31.73 -34.05 17.64
CA ILE A 28 32.59 -33.52 16.57
C ILE A 28 31.72 -33.04 15.39
N ASP A 29 30.70 -33.83 15.01
CA ASP A 29 29.78 -33.45 13.94
C ASP A 29 28.92 -32.21 14.32
N GLU A 30 28.51 -32.12 15.58
CA GLU A 30 27.81 -30.95 16.12
C GLU A 30 28.71 -29.72 16.15
N GLU A 31 29.97 -29.86 16.57
CA GLU A 31 30.93 -28.76 16.63
C GLU A 31 31.31 -28.24 15.23
N GLU A 32 31.50 -29.14 14.25
CA GLU A 32 31.71 -28.77 12.84
C GLU A 32 30.47 -28.09 12.23
N SER A 33 29.27 -28.58 12.55
CA SER A 33 28.02 -27.97 12.08
C SER A 33 27.77 -26.59 12.70
N PHE A 34 28.14 -26.42 13.97
CA PHE A 34 28.04 -25.17 14.69
C PHE A 34 29.07 -24.16 14.16
N GLN A 35 30.28 -24.61 13.82
CA GLN A 35 31.27 -23.77 13.15
C GLN A 35 30.79 -23.30 11.77
N LEU A 36 30.15 -24.17 10.98
CA LEU A 36 29.61 -23.80 9.68
C LEU A 36 28.43 -22.81 9.81
N ALA A 37 27.56 -23.01 10.80
CA ALA A 37 26.48 -22.07 11.11
C ALA A 37 27.02 -20.70 11.56
N LEU A 38 28.10 -20.68 12.35
CA LEU A 38 28.81 -19.45 12.72
C LEU A 38 29.47 -18.78 11.51
N ALA A 39 30.11 -19.54 10.62
CA ALA A 39 30.73 -18.99 9.41
C ALA A 39 29.69 -18.40 8.44
N ILE A 40 28.55 -19.09 8.27
CA ILE A 40 27.43 -18.58 7.45
C ILE A 40 26.79 -17.36 8.12
N SER A 41 26.57 -17.41 9.44
CA SER A 41 26.02 -16.28 10.21
C SER A 41 26.94 -15.06 10.16
N GLN A 42 28.27 -15.25 10.28
CA GLN A 42 29.25 -14.18 10.14
C GLN A 42 29.32 -13.64 8.70
N SER A 43 29.28 -14.53 7.69
CA SER A 43 29.27 -14.11 6.28
C SER A 43 27.99 -13.33 5.93
N GLU A 44 26.83 -13.76 6.44
CA GLU A 44 25.54 -13.09 6.20
C GLU A 44 25.41 -11.78 6.99
N ALA A 45 25.89 -11.74 8.24
CA ALA A 45 25.91 -10.52 9.05
C ALA A 45 26.82 -9.45 8.42
N ASN A 46 28.00 -9.84 7.93
CA ASN A 46 28.90 -8.94 7.22
C ASN A 46 28.29 -8.43 5.91
N GLU A 47 27.52 -9.26 5.20
CA GLU A 47 26.87 -8.85 3.95
C GLU A 47 25.67 -7.92 4.20
N LYS A 48 24.88 -8.16 5.24
CA LYS A 48 23.82 -7.23 5.69
C LYS A 48 24.39 -5.90 6.17
N GLU A 49 25.50 -5.90 6.90
CA GLU A 49 26.16 -4.66 7.32
C GLU A 49 26.76 -3.92 6.12
N ARG A 50 27.33 -4.64 5.15
CA ARG A 50 27.85 -4.06 3.91
C ARG A 50 26.74 -3.48 3.04
N GLN A 51 25.56 -4.13 2.98
CA GLN A 51 24.38 -3.60 2.30
C GLN A 51 23.79 -2.40 3.05
N LYS A 52 23.72 -2.42 4.38
CA LYS A 52 23.25 -1.29 5.19
C LYS A 52 24.21 -0.10 5.09
N LYS A 53 25.54 -0.34 5.11
CA LYS A 53 26.56 0.69 4.86
C LYS A 53 26.45 1.22 3.43
N ALA A 54 26.27 0.37 2.43
CA ALA A 54 26.06 0.81 1.05
C ALA A 54 24.78 1.63 0.87
N LEU A 55 23.67 1.24 1.52
CA LEU A 55 22.42 2.00 1.53
C LEU A 55 22.60 3.33 2.27
N THR A 56 23.14 3.33 3.48
CA THR A 56 23.39 4.55 4.25
C THR A 56 24.35 5.48 3.53
N GLN A 57 25.38 4.98 2.85
CA GLN A 57 26.32 5.79 2.07
C GLN A 57 25.66 6.35 0.79
N LYS A 58 24.77 5.58 0.15
CA LYS A 58 23.96 6.02 -0.99
C LYS A 58 22.93 7.10 -0.59
N TYR A 59 22.32 6.96 0.58
CA TYR A 59 21.43 7.97 1.15
C TYR A 59 22.19 9.20 1.68
N ALA A 60 23.38 9.05 2.26
CA ALA A 60 24.21 10.17 2.72
C ALA A 60 24.82 10.99 1.57
N MET A 61 25.15 10.37 0.43
CA MET A 61 25.51 11.09 -0.81
C MET A 61 24.32 11.84 -1.43
N SER A 62 23.07 11.46 -1.12
CA SER A 62 21.87 12.13 -1.61
C SER A 62 21.55 13.42 -0.85
N THR A 63 22.10 13.62 0.36
CA THR A 63 21.76 14.77 1.24
C THR A 63 22.76 15.93 1.18
N PHE A 64 23.86 15.81 0.44
CA PHE A 64 24.92 16.83 0.39
C PHE A 64 25.12 17.52 -0.98
N VAL A 65 24.34 17.19 -2.01
CA VAL A 65 24.53 17.80 -3.34
C VAL A 65 23.42 18.83 -3.62
N SER A 66 23.54 19.96 -2.92
CA SER A 66 22.89 21.23 -3.25
C SER A 66 23.96 22.29 -3.52
N ALA A 67 24.80 22.09 -4.55
CA ALA A 67 25.56 23.16 -5.21
C ALA A 67 26.19 22.62 -6.52
N PRO A 68 26.22 23.42 -7.60
CA PRO A 68 26.64 22.94 -8.91
C PRO A 68 28.16 23.01 -9.02
N THR A 69 28.83 21.90 -9.33
CA THR A 69 30.15 21.97 -9.96
C THR A 69 30.30 20.84 -10.97
N ASN A 70 30.77 21.27 -12.13
CA ASN A 70 30.92 20.57 -13.39
C ASN A 70 32.05 19.53 -13.29
N ILE A 71 31.74 18.23 -13.29
CA ILE A 71 32.68 17.16 -13.65
C ILE A 71 31.91 16.08 -14.42
N SER A 72 32.40 15.83 -15.63
CA SER A 72 31.93 14.81 -16.56
C SER A 72 32.16 13.39 -16.03
N GLU A 73 31.31 12.51 -16.54
CA GLU A 73 31.49 11.06 -16.69
C GLU A 73 31.17 10.13 -15.51
N ASN A 74 30.18 9.28 -15.83
CA ASN A 74 29.90 7.95 -15.29
C ASN A 74 28.81 7.85 -14.20
N ASN A 75 27.57 8.18 -14.56
CA ASN A 75 26.37 7.86 -13.75
C ASN A 75 25.09 7.66 -14.60
N ASN A 76 25.17 6.89 -15.69
CA ASN A 76 24.01 6.67 -16.57
C ASN A 76 22.83 5.92 -15.93
N GLN A 77 23.01 5.25 -14.78
CA GLN A 77 21.92 4.55 -14.09
C GLN A 77 21.11 5.45 -13.14
N CYS A 78 21.69 6.53 -12.62
CA CYS A 78 20.99 7.49 -11.77
C CYS A 78 20.26 8.57 -12.60
N THR A 79 20.74 8.88 -13.81
CA THR A 79 20.06 9.82 -14.70
C THR A 79 18.78 9.24 -15.28
N GLU A 80 18.77 7.97 -15.69
CA GLU A 80 17.56 7.35 -16.25
C GLU A 80 16.44 7.23 -15.21
N LEU A 81 16.73 6.77 -13.99
CA LEU A 81 15.73 6.75 -12.91
C LEU A 81 15.19 8.15 -12.60
N ASN A 82 16.05 9.18 -12.57
CA ASN A 82 15.61 10.56 -12.38
C ASN A 82 14.77 11.06 -13.55
N LYS A 83 15.11 10.70 -14.80
CA LYS A 83 14.29 11.01 -15.97
C LYS A 83 12.95 10.28 -15.94
N TYR A 84 12.87 9.05 -15.45
CA TYR A 84 11.58 8.34 -15.29
C TYR A 84 10.74 8.94 -14.17
N ILE A 85 11.37 9.40 -13.08
CA ILE A 85 10.68 10.11 -11.99
C ILE A 85 10.20 11.48 -12.47
N GLU A 86 11.04 12.26 -13.14
CA GLU A 86 10.68 13.56 -13.73
C GLU A 86 9.66 13.43 -14.85
N ARG A 87 9.78 12.41 -15.72
CA ARG A 87 8.78 12.09 -16.74
C ARG A 87 7.47 11.66 -16.09
N GLY A 88 7.49 10.88 -15.01
CA GLY A 88 6.30 10.54 -14.23
C GLY A 88 5.67 11.73 -13.50
N GLN A 89 6.48 12.68 -13.04
CA GLN A 89 6.02 13.94 -12.44
C GLN A 89 5.44 14.90 -13.50
N GLN A 90 6.08 15.00 -14.66
CA GLN A 90 5.56 15.74 -15.81
C GLN A 90 4.30 15.10 -16.38
N GLU A 91 4.22 13.77 -16.44
CA GLU A 91 3.01 13.04 -16.79
C GLU A 91 1.93 13.27 -15.73
N GLN A 92 2.24 13.31 -14.44
CA GLN A 92 1.25 13.66 -13.41
C GLN A 92 0.79 15.12 -13.50
N GLN A 93 1.67 16.06 -13.86
CA GLN A 93 1.31 17.47 -14.10
C GLN A 93 0.51 17.66 -15.39
N ASN A 94 0.86 16.94 -16.45
CA ASN A 94 0.11 16.94 -17.72
C ASN A 94 -1.23 16.22 -17.54
N ARG A 95 -1.29 15.14 -16.77
CA ARG A 95 -2.54 14.49 -16.34
C ARG A 95 -3.35 15.38 -15.42
N HIS A 96 -2.75 16.17 -14.52
CA HIS A 96 -3.49 17.18 -13.77
C HIS A 96 -3.99 18.31 -14.68
N LYS A 97 -3.25 18.69 -15.72
CA LYS A 97 -3.69 19.68 -16.74
C LYS A 97 -4.72 19.14 -17.73
N GLU A 98 -4.72 17.83 -18.02
CA GLU A 98 -5.62 17.17 -18.97
C GLU A 98 -6.83 16.50 -18.30
N LEU A 99 -6.74 16.09 -17.02
CA LEU A 99 -7.83 15.51 -16.20
C LEU A 99 -8.42 16.50 -15.20
N ILE A 100 -7.99 17.76 -15.22
CA ILE A 100 -8.94 18.83 -14.98
C ILE A 100 -9.58 19.06 -16.35
N PRO A 101 -10.75 18.46 -16.69
CA PRO A 101 -11.63 19.17 -17.61
C PRO A 101 -11.62 20.59 -17.13
N GLN A 102 -11.24 21.53 -17.99
CA GLN A 102 -11.48 22.94 -17.76
C GLN A 102 -12.90 22.99 -17.21
N MET A 103 -13.00 23.17 -15.89
CA MET A 103 -14.25 23.57 -15.27
C MET A 103 -14.56 24.80 -16.10
N PRO A 104 -15.66 24.83 -16.87
CA PRO A 104 -16.03 26.08 -17.44
C PRO A 104 -16.19 26.97 -16.20
N GLU A 105 -15.31 27.98 -16.07
CA GLU A 105 -15.55 29.14 -15.25
C GLU A 105 -16.81 29.77 -15.85
N GLN A 106 -17.96 29.17 -15.58
CA GLN A 106 -19.26 29.77 -15.79
C GLN A 106 -19.46 30.66 -14.59
N THR A 107 -18.78 31.80 -14.61
CA THR A 107 -19.28 33.03 -14.01
C THR A 107 -20.47 33.54 -14.83
N ASP A 108 -21.43 32.67 -15.13
CA ASP A 108 -22.60 32.97 -15.95
C ASP A 108 -23.84 32.87 -15.06
N ASN A 109 -24.32 34.05 -14.67
CA ASN A 109 -25.68 34.31 -14.17
C ASN A 109 -26.20 33.33 -13.11
N PHE A 110 -25.60 33.36 -11.91
CA PHE A 110 -26.31 32.88 -10.72
C PHE A 110 -27.46 33.84 -10.43
N ILE A 111 -28.63 33.53 -10.97
CA ILE A 111 -29.87 33.86 -10.26
C ILE A 111 -29.69 33.25 -8.88
N SER A 112 -29.68 34.11 -7.86
CA SER A 112 -29.47 33.66 -6.50
C SER A 112 -30.61 32.73 -6.09
N ASP A 113 -30.31 31.70 -5.29
CA ASP A 113 -31.35 30.84 -4.71
C ASP A 113 -32.39 31.70 -3.94
N GLN A 114 -31.94 32.84 -3.41
CA GLN A 114 -32.77 33.86 -2.77
C GLN A 114 -33.79 34.52 -3.73
N GLU A 115 -33.44 34.78 -4.99
CA GLU A 115 -34.38 35.30 -6.00
C GLU A 115 -35.43 34.24 -6.37
N ILE A 116 -35.03 32.98 -6.46
CA ILE A 116 -35.93 31.84 -6.74
C ILE A 116 -36.92 31.66 -5.58
N ASP A 117 -36.45 31.76 -4.34
CA ASP A 117 -37.29 31.69 -3.15
C ASP A 117 -38.28 32.85 -3.06
N GLN A 118 -37.82 34.08 -3.35
CA GLN A 118 -38.68 35.26 -3.40
C GLN A 118 -39.77 35.11 -4.47
N PHE A 119 -39.40 34.66 -5.66
CA PHE A 119 -40.35 34.41 -6.74
C PHE A 119 -41.35 33.31 -6.38
N THR A 120 -40.88 32.21 -5.79
CA THR A 120 -41.74 31.10 -5.37
C THR A 120 -42.73 31.53 -4.29
N SER A 121 -42.30 32.35 -3.33
CA SER A 121 -43.18 32.97 -2.34
C SER A 121 -44.23 33.85 -3.02
N LEU A 122 -43.81 34.72 -3.95
CA LEU A 122 -44.73 35.61 -4.68
C LEU A 122 -45.78 34.81 -5.47
N VAL A 123 -45.39 33.78 -6.21
CA VAL A 123 -46.32 32.92 -6.96
C VAL A 123 -47.29 32.23 -6.00
N THR A 124 -46.77 31.69 -4.89
CA THR A 124 -47.59 31.02 -3.87
C THR A 124 -48.62 31.97 -3.26
N ASP A 125 -48.23 33.21 -2.94
CA ASP A 125 -49.13 34.23 -2.41
C ASP A 125 -50.23 34.62 -3.40
N HIS A 126 -49.90 34.75 -4.69
CA HIS A 126 -50.88 35.05 -5.73
C HIS A 126 -51.83 33.88 -5.97
N ILE A 127 -51.35 32.64 -5.98
CA ILE A 127 -52.20 31.43 -6.08
C ILE A 127 -53.14 31.35 -4.88
N ASN A 128 -52.62 31.59 -3.67
CA ASN A 128 -53.43 31.58 -2.45
C ASN A 128 -54.47 32.70 -2.47
N ASN A 129 -54.10 33.92 -2.87
CA ASN A 129 -55.03 35.04 -3.01
C ASN A 129 -56.14 34.72 -4.02
N PHE A 130 -55.77 34.18 -5.18
CA PHE A 130 -56.71 33.74 -6.22
C PHE A 130 -57.68 32.70 -5.68
N LYS A 131 -57.15 31.66 -5.03
CA LYS A 131 -57.93 30.57 -4.42
C LYS A 131 -58.91 31.12 -3.37
N PHE A 132 -58.45 31.95 -2.43
CA PHE A 132 -59.30 32.51 -1.39
C PHE A 132 -60.39 33.44 -1.96
N ARG A 133 -60.10 34.22 -2.99
CA ARG A 133 -61.10 35.05 -3.68
C ARG A 133 -62.13 34.21 -4.42
N MET A 134 -61.70 33.18 -5.15
CA MET A 134 -62.61 32.26 -5.81
C MET A 134 -63.53 31.56 -4.81
N LEU A 135 -62.98 31.04 -3.71
CA LEU A 135 -63.76 30.41 -2.64
C LEU A 135 -64.74 31.40 -2.00
N SER A 136 -64.33 32.66 -1.79
CA SER A 136 -65.21 33.70 -1.24
C SER A 136 -66.39 34.03 -2.17
N ASN A 137 -66.13 34.13 -3.49
CA ASN A 137 -67.18 34.35 -4.48
C ASN A 137 -68.14 33.16 -4.55
N GLN A 138 -67.61 31.93 -4.49
CA GLN A 138 -68.40 30.71 -4.45
C GLN A 138 -69.29 30.64 -3.20
N GLN A 139 -68.73 30.89 -2.00
CA GLN A 139 -69.49 30.90 -0.75
C GLN A 139 -70.62 31.92 -0.74
N ARG A 140 -70.44 33.04 -1.45
CA ARG A 140 -71.43 34.12 -1.54
C ARG A 140 -72.33 34.00 -2.77
N ASN A 141 -72.23 32.91 -3.54
CA ASN A 141 -72.95 32.69 -4.80
C ASN A 141 -72.84 33.87 -5.79
N ARG A 142 -71.67 34.53 -5.83
CA ARG A 142 -71.38 35.64 -6.75
C ARG A 142 -70.67 35.11 -7.99
N ASN A 143 -71.00 35.68 -9.15
CA ASN A 143 -70.33 35.34 -10.39
C ASN A 143 -68.88 35.86 -10.39
N ILE A 144 -67.93 34.94 -10.55
CA ILE A 144 -66.48 35.20 -10.57
C ILE A 144 -66.09 36.17 -11.70
N THR A 145 -66.83 36.17 -12.81
CA THR A 145 -66.59 37.07 -13.95
C THR A 145 -66.78 38.54 -13.60
N THR A 146 -67.52 38.86 -12.52
CA THR A 146 -67.73 40.24 -12.08
C THR A 146 -66.66 40.76 -11.13
N ASP A 147 -65.80 39.87 -10.60
CA ASP A 147 -64.74 40.25 -9.66
C ASP A 147 -63.48 40.68 -10.42
N THR A 148 -63.31 41.99 -10.55
CA THR A 148 -62.16 42.62 -11.23
C THR A 148 -60.82 42.24 -10.59
N ALA A 149 -60.80 41.92 -9.30
CA ALA A 149 -59.57 41.54 -8.63
C ALA A 149 -59.24 40.06 -8.81
N VAL A 150 -60.22 39.16 -8.99
CA VAL A 150 -59.95 37.79 -9.46
C VAL A 150 -59.37 37.82 -10.88
N GLN A 151 -59.94 38.65 -11.75
CA GLN A 151 -59.40 38.85 -13.11
C GLN A 151 -57.95 39.38 -13.08
N SER A 152 -57.66 40.35 -12.21
CA SER A 152 -56.30 40.90 -12.06
C SER A 152 -55.30 39.85 -11.59
N VAL A 153 -55.65 39.02 -10.60
CA VAL A 153 -54.74 37.97 -10.12
C VAL A 153 -54.56 36.87 -11.16
N PHE A 154 -55.61 36.54 -11.93
CA PHE A 154 -55.51 35.60 -13.04
C PHE A 154 -54.54 36.07 -14.12
N VAL A 155 -54.67 37.35 -14.54
CA VAL A 155 -53.74 37.95 -15.51
C VAL A 155 -52.32 37.96 -14.95
N MET A 156 -52.11 38.28 -13.67
CA MET A 156 -50.77 38.23 -13.08
C MET A 156 -50.19 36.81 -13.06
N LEU A 157 -50.97 35.81 -12.67
CA LEU A 157 -50.57 34.39 -12.68
C LEU A 157 -50.16 33.94 -14.09
N GLN A 158 -50.87 34.41 -15.12
CA GLN A 158 -50.53 34.12 -16.51
C GLN A 158 -49.15 34.67 -16.91
N HIS A 159 -48.76 35.84 -16.39
CA HIS A 159 -47.43 36.42 -16.63
C HIS A 159 -46.33 35.75 -15.79
N LEU A 160 -46.65 35.24 -14.60
CA LEU A 160 -45.70 34.52 -13.74
C LEU A 160 -45.41 33.10 -14.22
N HIS A 161 -46.36 32.48 -14.94
CA HIS A 161 -46.22 31.10 -15.46
C HIS A 161 -44.96 30.86 -16.34
N PRO A 162 -44.64 31.69 -17.35
CA PRO A 162 -43.41 31.51 -18.14
C PRO A 162 -42.13 31.69 -17.31
N GLU A 163 -42.09 32.62 -16.35
CA GLU A 163 -40.94 32.77 -15.43
C GLU A 163 -40.78 31.55 -14.52
N LEU A 164 -41.88 30.97 -14.03
CA LEU A 164 -41.84 29.72 -13.25
C LEU A 164 -41.22 28.59 -14.07
N HIS A 165 -41.59 28.46 -15.34
CA HIS A 165 -41.02 27.46 -16.23
C HIS A 165 -39.52 27.68 -16.45
N ARG A 166 -39.08 28.93 -16.60
CA ARG A 166 -37.66 29.29 -16.71
C ARG A 166 -36.88 28.90 -15.46
N PHE A 167 -37.41 29.18 -14.26
CA PHE A 167 -36.75 28.79 -13.01
C PHE A 167 -36.72 27.27 -12.81
N MET A 168 -37.77 26.55 -13.19
CA MET A 168 -37.76 25.08 -13.15
C MET A 168 -36.63 24.52 -14.03
N GLN A 169 -36.52 24.97 -15.27
CA GLN A 169 -35.46 24.54 -16.18
C GLN A 169 -34.06 24.87 -15.64
N LEU A 170 -33.89 26.07 -15.08
CA LEU A 170 -32.61 26.46 -14.47
C LEU A 170 -32.24 25.58 -13.26
N LEU A 171 -33.20 25.22 -12.41
CA LEU A 171 -32.97 24.31 -11.29
C LEU A 171 -32.66 22.88 -11.76
N GLU A 172 -33.30 22.43 -12.84
CA GLU A 172 -33.00 21.14 -13.48
C GLU A 172 -31.58 21.11 -14.04
N ASP A 173 -31.15 22.17 -14.75
CA ASP A 173 -29.79 22.28 -15.28
C ASP A 173 -28.74 22.36 -14.16
N LYS A 174 -29.02 23.15 -13.11
CA LYS A 174 -28.17 23.25 -11.91
C LYS A 174 -28.04 21.89 -11.23
N ARG A 175 -29.14 21.15 -11.09
CA ARG A 175 -29.15 19.78 -10.54
C ARG A 175 -28.30 18.84 -11.40
N ALA A 176 -28.51 18.84 -12.72
CA ALA A 176 -27.75 18.00 -13.64
C ALA A 176 -26.24 18.30 -13.58
N HIS A 177 -25.84 19.56 -13.44
CA HIS A 177 -24.44 19.95 -13.25
C HIS A 177 -23.83 19.33 -11.98
N TYR A 178 -24.53 19.41 -10.85
CA TYR A 178 -24.03 18.82 -9.61
C TYR A 178 -24.07 17.29 -9.59
N GLU A 179 -25.05 16.66 -10.24
CA GLU A 179 -25.09 15.20 -10.43
C GLU A 179 -23.86 14.74 -11.25
N ASN A 180 -23.52 15.42 -12.34
CA ASN A 180 -22.31 15.13 -13.12
C ASN A 180 -21.03 15.29 -12.29
N LEU A 181 -20.96 16.30 -11.42
CA LEU A 181 -19.81 16.49 -10.53
C LEU A 181 -19.73 15.38 -9.48
N GLN A 182 -20.87 14.99 -8.92
CA GLN A 182 -20.98 13.89 -7.97
C GLN A 182 -20.56 12.54 -8.58
N ASP A 183 -20.92 12.29 -9.84
CA ASP A 183 -20.48 11.10 -10.58
C ASP A 183 -18.95 11.09 -10.76
N LYS A 184 -18.35 12.22 -11.09
CA LYS A 184 -16.88 12.36 -11.17
C LYS A 184 -16.20 12.09 -9.84
N LEU A 185 -16.75 12.60 -8.73
CA LEU A 185 -16.23 12.32 -7.38
C LEU A 185 -16.34 10.84 -7.03
N THR A 186 -17.43 10.19 -7.45
CA THR A 186 -17.63 8.75 -7.26
C THR A 186 -16.59 7.95 -8.03
N GLN A 187 -16.34 8.28 -9.31
CA GLN A 187 -15.29 7.65 -10.12
C GLN A 187 -13.89 7.80 -9.49
N LEU A 188 -13.57 8.96 -8.93
CA LEU A 188 -12.29 9.18 -8.23
C LEU A 188 -12.18 8.33 -6.96
N LYS A 189 -13.28 8.18 -6.21
CA LYS A 189 -13.33 7.32 -5.03
C LYS A 189 -13.07 5.86 -5.40
N ASP A 190 -13.73 5.36 -6.43
CA ASP A 190 -13.57 3.98 -6.90
C ASP A 190 -12.16 3.73 -7.43
N ALA A 191 -11.58 4.68 -8.18
CA ALA A 191 -10.20 4.61 -8.65
C ALA A 191 -9.20 4.57 -7.49
N ARG A 192 -9.44 5.34 -6.43
CA ARG A 192 -8.61 5.32 -5.21
C ARG A 192 -8.70 3.99 -4.49
N GLU A 193 -9.91 3.44 -4.36
CA GLU A 193 -10.14 2.15 -3.72
C GLU A 193 -9.45 1.02 -4.50
N ALA A 194 -9.61 0.99 -5.82
CA ALA A 194 -8.90 0.05 -6.70
C ALA A 194 -7.38 0.16 -6.54
N LEU A 195 -6.84 1.38 -6.46
CA LEU A 195 -5.41 1.60 -6.27
C LEU A 195 -4.92 1.10 -4.90
N ASN A 196 -5.71 1.29 -3.85
CA ASN A 196 -5.40 0.74 -2.53
C ASN A 196 -5.42 -0.78 -2.53
N ALA A 197 -6.39 -1.41 -3.19
CA ALA A 197 -6.45 -2.86 -3.36
C ALA A 197 -5.21 -3.42 -4.09
N LEU A 198 -4.77 -2.75 -5.15
CA LEU A 198 -3.54 -3.13 -5.87
C LEU A 198 -2.28 -2.99 -4.99
N ARG A 199 -2.22 -1.94 -4.14
CA ARG A 199 -1.11 -1.78 -3.20
C ARG A 199 -1.10 -2.90 -2.16
N THR A 200 -2.25 -3.23 -1.57
CA THR A 200 -2.34 -4.32 -0.58
C THR A 200 -1.95 -5.65 -1.20
N GLU A 201 -2.48 -5.97 -2.39
CA GLU A 201 -2.13 -7.19 -3.12
C GLU A 201 -0.63 -7.27 -3.41
N HIS A 202 0.00 -6.17 -3.82
CA HIS A 202 1.44 -6.13 -4.07
C HIS A 202 2.27 -6.37 -2.80
N TYR A 203 1.88 -5.81 -1.66
CA TYR A 203 2.54 -6.07 -0.38
C TYR A 203 2.38 -7.53 0.04
N GLU A 204 1.18 -8.09 -0.09
CA GLU A 204 0.90 -9.49 0.24
C GLU A 204 1.69 -10.45 -0.64
N ARG A 205 1.69 -10.23 -1.96
CA ARG A 205 2.48 -11.04 -2.90
C ARG A 205 3.97 -11.00 -2.55
N LYS A 206 4.51 -9.82 -2.22
CA LYS A 206 5.91 -9.71 -1.82
C LYS A 206 6.24 -10.50 -0.56
N GLN A 207 5.33 -10.51 0.42
CA GLN A 207 5.49 -11.29 1.64
C GLN A 207 5.40 -12.79 1.37
N GLN A 208 4.44 -13.23 0.56
CA GLN A 208 4.29 -14.62 0.14
C GLN A 208 5.55 -15.12 -0.59
N ASP A 209 6.03 -14.37 -1.58
CA ASP A 209 7.26 -14.72 -2.29
C ASP A 209 8.48 -14.82 -1.37
N ALA A 210 8.56 -13.99 -0.33
CA ALA A 210 9.64 -14.04 0.66
C ALA A 210 9.58 -15.33 1.49
N LEU A 211 8.38 -15.67 1.98
CA LEU A 211 8.13 -16.90 2.76
C LEU A 211 8.37 -18.16 1.92
N GLU A 212 7.92 -18.16 0.67
CA GLU A 212 8.15 -19.29 -0.25
C GLU A 212 9.62 -19.49 -0.54
N ARG A 213 10.39 -18.41 -0.77
CA ARG A 213 11.85 -18.51 -0.92
C ARG A 213 12.52 -19.04 0.33
N GLU A 214 12.07 -18.65 1.52
CA GLU A 214 12.61 -19.19 2.76
C GLU A 214 12.30 -20.68 2.90
N ARG A 215 11.06 -21.08 2.64
CA ARG A 215 10.65 -22.49 2.62
C ARG A 215 11.47 -23.31 1.62
N GLN A 216 11.69 -22.79 0.42
CA GLN A 216 12.53 -23.43 -0.60
C GLN A 216 13.98 -23.60 -0.12
N ARG A 217 14.56 -22.59 0.55
CA ARG A 217 15.89 -22.70 1.15
C ARG A 217 15.94 -23.79 2.21
N GLN A 218 14.95 -23.85 3.10
CA GLN A 218 14.88 -24.90 4.14
C GLN A 218 14.79 -26.30 3.52
N ILE A 219 13.99 -26.47 2.48
CA ILE A 219 13.87 -27.76 1.76
C ILE A 219 15.21 -28.14 1.12
N GLN A 220 15.90 -27.21 0.45
CA GLN A 220 17.22 -27.48 -0.16
C GLN A 220 18.25 -27.89 0.89
N LEU A 221 18.26 -27.23 2.05
CA LEU A 221 19.14 -27.58 3.17
C LEU A 221 18.81 -28.98 3.71
N ALA A 222 17.53 -29.29 3.92
CA ALA A 222 17.09 -30.60 4.40
C ALA A 222 17.46 -31.73 3.42
N GLN A 223 17.18 -31.55 2.12
CA GLN A 223 17.57 -32.51 1.07
C GLN A 223 19.09 -32.74 1.04
N LYS A 224 19.88 -31.67 1.17
CA LYS A 224 21.34 -31.77 1.24
C LYS A 224 21.80 -32.54 2.48
N LEU A 225 21.18 -32.31 3.64
CA LEU A 225 21.46 -33.06 4.87
C LEU A 225 21.11 -34.53 4.72
N ASP A 226 19.96 -34.86 4.13
CA ASP A 226 19.55 -36.25 3.90
C ASP A 226 20.51 -36.97 2.96
N PHE A 227 20.95 -36.31 1.90
CA PHE A 227 21.99 -36.84 1.01
C PHE A 227 23.30 -37.12 1.77
N MET A 228 23.73 -36.20 2.64
CA MET A 228 24.93 -36.40 3.46
C MET A 228 24.76 -37.56 4.46
N ARG A 229 23.58 -37.71 5.07
CA ARG A 229 23.25 -38.83 5.97
C ARG A 229 23.31 -40.17 5.24
N GLN A 230 22.74 -40.25 4.03
CA GLN A 230 22.81 -41.45 3.19
C GLN A 230 24.25 -41.80 2.82
N LYS A 231 25.04 -40.81 2.37
CA LYS A 231 26.46 -41.01 2.04
C LYS A 231 27.26 -41.50 3.25
N LYS A 232 27.00 -40.96 4.43
CA LYS A 232 27.62 -41.41 5.69
C LYS A 232 27.22 -42.84 6.04
N GLN A 233 25.94 -43.21 5.91
CA GLN A 233 25.48 -44.59 6.12
C GLN A 233 26.15 -45.58 5.15
N VAL A 234 26.21 -45.25 3.86
CA VAL A 234 26.86 -46.09 2.85
C VAL A 234 28.35 -46.25 3.17
N ASN A 235 29.05 -45.15 3.47
CA ASN A 235 30.47 -45.22 3.82
C ASN A 235 30.71 -46.08 5.08
N SER A 236 29.92 -45.84 6.14
CA SER A 236 29.95 -46.66 7.37
C SER A 236 29.74 -48.15 7.06
N PHE A 237 28.73 -48.48 6.25
CA PHE A 237 28.45 -49.85 5.83
C PHE A 237 29.62 -50.47 5.05
N THR A 238 30.22 -49.72 4.11
CA THR A 238 31.39 -50.20 3.35
C THR A 238 32.60 -50.47 4.24
N ILE A 239 32.88 -49.61 5.22
CA ILE A 239 33.96 -49.81 6.20
C ILE A 239 33.70 -51.09 7.02
N LEU A 240 32.46 -51.31 7.43
CA LEU A 240 32.06 -52.48 8.21
C LEU A 240 32.23 -53.78 7.42
N LEU A 241 31.84 -53.77 6.14
CA LEU A 241 32.08 -54.89 5.21
C LEU A 241 33.58 -55.16 5.01
N TYR A 242 34.39 -54.12 4.83
CA TYR A 242 35.85 -54.25 4.71
C TYR A 242 36.48 -54.85 5.96
N LYS A 243 36.11 -54.35 7.15
CA LYS A 243 36.54 -54.93 8.43
C LYS A 243 36.16 -56.41 8.52
N LYS A 244 34.90 -56.77 8.23
CA LYS A 244 34.42 -58.17 8.29
C LYS A 244 35.20 -59.07 7.34
N LYS A 245 35.51 -58.60 6.12
CA LYS A 245 36.34 -59.33 5.15
C LYS A 245 37.77 -59.53 5.65
N LEU A 246 38.38 -58.50 6.24
CA LEU A 246 39.72 -58.60 6.85
C LEU A 246 39.74 -59.56 8.04
N TYR A 247 38.75 -59.50 8.94
CA TYR A 247 38.61 -60.46 10.05
C TYR A 247 38.49 -61.90 9.56
N PHE A 248 37.70 -62.14 8.51
CA PHE A 248 37.57 -63.46 7.90
C PHE A 248 38.90 -63.93 7.31
N ASN A 249 39.57 -63.08 6.53
CA ASN A 249 40.84 -63.42 5.89
C ASN A 249 41.93 -63.73 6.94
N MET A 250 42.08 -62.90 7.98
CA MET A 250 43.00 -63.15 9.11
C MET A 250 42.68 -64.46 9.85
N LYS A 251 41.41 -64.81 10.01
CA LYS A 251 41.00 -66.08 10.62
C LYS A 251 41.36 -67.27 9.73
N SER A 252 41.18 -67.16 8.40
CA SER A 252 41.62 -68.17 7.43
C SER A 252 43.14 -68.33 7.41
N TYR A 253 43.91 -67.23 7.51
CA TYR A 253 45.38 -67.31 7.62
C TYR A 253 45.86 -67.97 8.92
N LYS A 254 45.11 -67.85 10.03
CA LYS A 254 45.40 -68.53 11.29
C LYS A 254 45.00 -70.01 11.32
N LEU A 255 44.08 -70.46 10.45
CA LEU A 255 43.67 -71.86 10.34
C LEU A 255 44.57 -72.68 9.40
N ASN A 256 45.28 -72.03 8.48
CA ASN A 256 46.17 -72.67 7.49
C ASN A 256 47.66 -72.65 7.89
N ARG A 257 47.95 -72.38 9.17
CA ARG A 257 49.30 -72.35 9.74
C ARG A 257 49.34 -73.27 10.95
#